data_AF-A0AAU6ILL2-F1
#
_entry.id   AF-A0AAU6ILL2-F1
#
_cell.length_a   1.000
_cell.length_b   1.000
_cell.length_c   1.000
_cell.angle_alpha   90.00
_cell.angle_beta   90.00
_cell.angle_gamma   90.00
#
_symmetry.space_group_name_H-M   'P 1'
#
loop_
_entity.id
_entity.type
_entity.pdbx_description
1 polymer ?
#
loop_
_entity_poly.entity_id
_entity_poly.type
_entity_poly.pdbx_seq_one_letter_code
_entity_poly.pdbx_strand_id
1 'polypeptide(L)'
;MLDAVDPGDELLLAELEALRLVRERTKVPVPEVDFVDRSHEVCDADYFFMTHVDADNLNTVSDNLAKAESDAYAEGLGAITRELNTIVGAAFGSLTGPGVSTWRAAFLRMVEELLGDGERRGVVLPHGYDVIRDVVAAHADSLDEVTEPRFVEWDLWPGNCMVRDGRIVAIIDHERAFYGDPLMEFGFAGSESSAYGDATAFTRAYGRRPFTAAERTRRRLYNLHLALIQIIETNFRAHTNTEQYEWACARLRETVALLGR
;
A
#
# COMPACT_ATOMS: atom_id res chain seq x y z
N MET A 1 -6.60 -16.94 -27.39
CA MET A 1 -6.15 -17.60 -26.16
C MET A 1 -5.17 -16.61 -25.57
N LEU A 2 -5.65 -15.74 -24.68
CA LEU A 2 -4.77 -14.82 -23.97
C LEU A 2 -4.10 -15.69 -22.92
N ASP A 3 -2.82 -15.97 -23.12
CA ASP A 3 -2.04 -16.67 -22.10
C ASP A 3 -2.14 -15.86 -20.81
N ALA A 4 -2.56 -16.51 -19.74
CA ALA A 4 -2.61 -15.88 -18.42
C ALA A 4 -1.18 -15.51 -18.04
N VAL A 5 -0.96 -14.22 -17.76
CA VAL A 5 0.32 -13.72 -17.25
C VAL A 5 0.57 -14.39 -15.89
N ASP A 6 1.80 -14.85 -15.63
CA ASP A 6 2.17 -15.36 -14.31
C ASP A 6 1.95 -14.24 -13.27
N PRO A 7 1.33 -14.50 -12.11
CA PRO A 7 1.21 -13.52 -11.03
C PRO A 7 2.53 -12.82 -10.66
N GLY A 8 3.68 -13.50 -10.80
CA GLY A 8 5.01 -12.90 -10.61
C GLY A 8 5.38 -11.88 -11.69
N ASP A 9 5.03 -12.15 -12.94
CA ASP A 9 5.25 -11.24 -14.06
C ASP A 9 4.35 -10.00 -13.96
N GLU A 10 3.14 -10.12 -13.39
CA GLU A 10 2.27 -8.96 -13.16
C GLU A 10 2.85 -7.95 -12.15
N LEU A 11 3.48 -8.43 -11.08
CA LEU A 11 4.12 -7.58 -10.06
C LEU A 11 5.33 -6.83 -10.62
N LEU A 12 6.20 -7.52 -11.38
CA LEU A 12 7.35 -6.90 -12.03
C LEU A 12 6.91 -5.82 -13.03
N LEU A 13 5.85 -6.08 -13.81
CA LEU A 13 5.32 -5.09 -14.74
C LEU A 13 4.73 -3.88 -14.01
N ALA A 14 4.03 -4.10 -12.89
CA ALA A 14 3.53 -3.01 -12.06
C ALA A 14 4.67 -2.15 -11.51
N GLU A 15 5.75 -2.77 -11.00
CA GLU A 15 6.92 -2.06 -10.49
C GLU A 15 7.62 -1.23 -11.58
N LEU A 16 7.85 -1.81 -12.76
CA LEU A 16 8.46 -1.09 -13.88
C LEU A 16 7.61 0.11 -14.34
N GLU A 17 6.28 -0.06 -14.43
CA GLU A 17 5.37 1.03 -14.80
C GLU A 17 5.32 2.11 -13.72
N ALA A 18 5.32 1.72 -12.44
CA ALA A 18 5.39 2.67 -11.34
C ALA A 18 6.69 3.49 -11.38
N LEU A 19 7.85 2.84 -11.48
CA LEU A 19 9.15 3.51 -11.60
C LEU A 19 9.19 4.48 -12.79
N ARG A 20 8.64 4.08 -13.93
CA ARG A 20 8.53 4.93 -15.12
C ARG A 20 7.65 6.16 -14.86
N LEU A 21 6.44 5.96 -14.33
CA LEU A 21 5.50 7.04 -14.01
C LEU A 21 6.07 8.03 -13.00
N VAL A 22 6.71 7.53 -11.93
CA VAL A 22 7.31 8.36 -10.89
C VAL A 22 8.44 9.21 -11.46
N ARG A 23 9.36 8.62 -12.25
CA ARG A 23 10.46 9.37 -12.90
C ARG A 23 9.98 10.41 -13.88
N GLU A 24 8.97 10.11 -14.69
CA GLU A 24 8.50 11.03 -15.73
C GLU A 24 7.63 12.17 -15.19
N ARG A 25 6.95 11.96 -14.06
CA ARG A 25 5.85 12.83 -13.62
C ARG A 25 6.11 13.52 -12.29
N THR A 26 7.17 13.15 -11.58
CA THR A 26 7.51 13.69 -10.27
C THR A 26 9.01 13.94 -10.13
N LYS A 27 9.40 14.46 -8.96
CA LYS A 27 10.77 14.59 -8.48
C LYS A 27 11.09 13.62 -7.35
N VAL A 28 10.17 12.69 -7.05
CA VAL A 28 10.38 11.69 -6.01
C VAL A 28 11.56 10.82 -6.43
N PRO A 29 12.57 10.66 -5.57
CA PRO A 29 13.75 9.89 -5.93
C PRO A 29 13.39 8.40 -5.94
N VAL A 30 13.66 7.74 -7.05
CA VAL A 30 13.54 6.29 -7.23
C VAL A 30 14.78 5.76 -7.96
N PRO A 31 15.16 4.49 -7.78
CA PRO A 31 16.27 3.89 -8.52
C PRO A 31 16.08 4.00 -10.03
N GLU A 32 17.18 4.19 -10.77
CA GLU A 32 17.12 4.11 -12.23
C GLU A 32 17.09 2.64 -12.66
N VAL A 33 16.16 2.31 -13.56
CA VAL A 33 16.14 1.02 -14.23
C VAL A 33 17.21 1.02 -15.32
N ASP A 34 18.23 0.18 -15.15
CA ASP A 34 19.38 0.07 -16.03
C ASP A 34 19.11 -0.87 -17.21
N PHE A 35 18.32 -1.92 -16.98
CA PHE A 35 18.03 -2.94 -17.97
C PHE A 35 16.75 -3.72 -17.63
N VAL A 36 16.00 -4.14 -18.65
CA VAL A 36 14.82 -4.99 -18.52
C VAL A 36 14.94 -6.12 -19.55
N ASP A 37 14.73 -7.36 -19.12
CA ASP A 37 14.68 -8.53 -19.97
C ASP A 37 13.41 -9.33 -19.72
N ARG A 38 12.71 -9.59 -20.82
CA ARG A 38 11.45 -10.36 -20.86
C ARG A 38 11.49 -11.44 -21.94
N SER A 39 12.69 -11.78 -22.41
CA SER A 39 12.93 -12.75 -23.48
C SER A 39 12.96 -14.20 -22.98
N HIS A 40 13.18 -14.37 -21.68
CA HIS A 40 13.43 -15.65 -21.01
C HIS A 40 14.63 -16.42 -21.58
N GLU A 41 15.56 -15.74 -22.26
CA GLU A 41 16.76 -16.38 -22.83
C GLU A 41 17.77 -16.80 -21.75
N VAL A 42 17.88 -16.03 -20.66
CA VAL A 42 18.84 -16.26 -19.56
C VAL A 42 18.21 -17.10 -18.43
N CYS A 43 16.94 -16.86 -18.09
CA CYS A 43 16.19 -17.60 -17.10
C CYS A 43 14.69 -17.62 -17.44
N ASP A 44 13.95 -18.53 -16.81
CA ASP A 44 12.50 -18.74 -17.01
C ASP A 44 11.67 -17.73 -16.19
N ALA A 45 12.03 -16.45 -16.26
CA ALA A 45 11.34 -15.35 -15.58
C ALA A 45 11.66 -13.99 -16.23
N ASP A 46 10.72 -13.05 -16.16
CA ASP A 46 11.01 -11.64 -16.41
C ASP A 46 11.98 -11.12 -15.33
N TYR A 47 12.94 -10.26 -15.70
CA TYR A 47 13.84 -9.63 -14.73
C TYR A 47 14.27 -8.24 -15.17
N PHE A 48 14.70 -7.44 -14.22
CA PHE A 48 15.30 -6.13 -14.49
C PHE A 48 16.46 -5.86 -13.53
N PHE A 49 17.34 -4.95 -13.93
CA PHE A 49 18.39 -4.40 -13.08
C PHE A 49 18.12 -2.93 -12.84
N MET A 50 18.41 -2.47 -11.62
CA MET A 50 18.32 -1.07 -11.25
C MET A 50 19.52 -0.66 -10.40
N THR A 51 19.72 0.65 -10.32
CA THR A 51 20.77 1.25 -9.50
C THR A 51 20.66 0.82 -8.04
N HIS A 52 21.73 0.25 -7.51
CA HIS A 52 21.84 -0.02 -6.08
C HIS A 52 21.94 1.30 -5.29
N VAL A 53 21.00 1.52 -4.37
CA VAL A 53 20.98 2.71 -3.52
C VAL A 53 21.83 2.49 -2.27
N ASP A 54 23.04 3.08 -2.27
CA ASP A 54 23.95 3.07 -1.11
C ASP A 54 23.51 4.09 -0.04
N ALA A 55 22.59 3.63 0.82
CA ALA A 55 21.95 4.39 1.90
C ALA A 55 21.38 3.44 2.97
N ASP A 56 21.03 3.98 4.14
CA ASP A 56 20.40 3.20 5.21
C ASP A 56 18.90 3.02 4.93
N ASN A 57 18.31 1.93 5.44
CA ASN A 57 16.86 1.75 5.43
C ASN A 57 16.22 2.49 6.62
N LEU A 58 15.17 3.29 6.40
CA LEU A 58 14.55 4.08 7.46
C LEU A 58 14.02 3.22 8.61
N ASN A 59 13.49 2.02 8.32
CA ASN A 59 13.02 1.08 9.35
C ASN A 59 14.16 0.52 10.21
N THR A 60 15.39 0.46 9.70
CA THR A 60 16.55 -0.01 10.48
C THR A 60 17.08 1.06 11.43
N VAL A 61 16.98 2.33 11.05
CA VAL A 61 17.48 3.45 11.88
C VAL A 61 16.42 4.04 12.80
N SER A 62 15.14 3.72 12.59
CA SER A 62 14.00 4.36 13.27
C SER A 62 14.06 4.30 14.80
N ASP A 63 14.53 3.18 15.36
CA ASP A 63 14.59 2.97 16.81
C ASP A 63 15.58 3.91 17.53
N ASN A 64 16.51 4.52 16.78
CA ASN A 64 17.54 5.39 17.31
C ASN A 64 17.27 6.89 17.06
N LEU A 65 16.18 7.23 16.38
CA LEU A 65 15.86 8.61 16.02
C LEU A 65 15.25 9.36 17.20
N ALA A 66 15.69 10.61 17.39
CA ALA A 66 14.96 11.53 18.25
C ALA A 66 13.59 11.85 17.62
N LYS A 67 12.60 12.23 18.45
CA LYS A 67 11.24 12.56 17.98
C LYS A 67 11.24 13.60 16.85
N ALA A 68 12.09 14.62 16.94
CA ALA A 68 12.18 15.66 15.92
C ALA A 68 12.67 15.12 14.56
N GLU A 69 13.57 14.13 14.57
CA GLU A 69 14.08 13.49 13.34
C GLU A 69 13.02 12.55 12.74
N SER A 70 12.35 11.76 13.58
CA SER A 70 11.21 10.94 13.17
C SER A 70 10.10 11.80 12.54
N ASP A 71 9.79 12.94 13.15
CA ASP A 71 8.80 13.88 12.60
C ASP A 71 9.26 14.49 11.27
N ALA A 72 10.55 14.81 11.11
CA ALA A 72 11.08 15.32 9.85
C ALA A 72 10.98 14.27 8.71
N TYR A 73 11.22 12.99 8.99
CA TYR A 73 11.00 11.92 8.01
C TYR A 73 9.51 11.74 7.69
N ALA A 74 8.64 11.77 8.70
CA ALA A 74 7.20 11.69 8.47
C ALA A 74 6.68 12.86 7.63
N GLU A 75 7.19 14.09 7.84
CA GLU A 75 6.91 15.24 7.00
C GLU A 75 7.41 15.04 5.56
N GLY A 76 8.65 14.54 5.39
CA GLY A 76 9.22 14.20 4.09
C GLY A 76 8.36 13.19 3.32
N LEU A 77 7.91 12.12 4.00
CA LEU A 77 7.01 11.12 3.44
C LEU A 77 5.66 11.76 3.06
N GLY A 78 5.08 12.60 3.91
CA GLY A 78 3.83 13.30 3.59
C GLY A 78 3.95 14.14 2.31
N ALA A 79 5.07 14.83 2.13
CA ALA A 79 5.34 15.63 0.93
C ALA A 79 5.55 14.74 -0.32
N ILE A 80 6.32 13.65 -0.19
CA ILE A 80 6.55 12.67 -1.26
C ILE A 80 5.23 12.04 -1.71
N THR A 81 4.44 11.50 -0.78
CA THR A 81 3.17 10.86 -1.11
C THR A 81 2.19 11.83 -1.76
N ARG A 82 2.15 13.09 -1.28
CA ARG A 82 1.35 14.15 -1.92
C ARG A 82 1.76 14.36 -3.37
N GLU A 83 3.06 14.34 -3.67
CA GLU A 83 3.57 14.48 -5.03
C GLU A 83 3.22 13.28 -5.91
N LEU A 84 3.40 12.04 -5.40
CA LEU A 84 3.00 10.81 -6.08
C LEU A 84 1.52 10.83 -6.46
N ASN A 85 0.66 11.21 -5.52
CA ASN A 85 -0.79 11.26 -5.74
C ASN A 85 -1.23 12.36 -6.73
N THR A 86 -0.32 13.21 -7.22
CA THR A 86 -0.64 14.14 -8.33
C THR A 86 -0.76 13.43 -9.68
N ILE A 87 -0.20 12.23 -9.83
CA ILE A 87 -0.32 11.43 -11.05
C ILE A 87 -1.76 10.93 -11.17
N VAL A 88 -2.44 11.31 -12.26
CA VAL A 88 -3.82 10.91 -12.57
C VAL A 88 -3.80 9.69 -13.48
N GLY A 89 -4.57 8.65 -13.11
CA GLY A 89 -4.79 7.47 -13.93
C GLY A 89 -5.96 7.62 -14.90
N ALA A 90 -6.07 6.70 -15.86
CA ALA A 90 -7.24 6.66 -16.77
C ALA A 90 -8.44 5.92 -16.15
N ALA A 91 -8.19 4.98 -15.24
CA ALA A 91 -9.19 4.16 -14.57
C ALA A 91 -8.66 3.70 -13.21
N PHE A 92 -9.53 3.19 -12.33
CA PHE A 92 -9.14 2.64 -11.02
C PHE A 92 -8.62 1.21 -11.14
N GLY A 93 -7.66 0.81 -10.30
CA GLY A 93 -7.05 -0.51 -10.27
C GLY A 93 -5.62 -0.52 -10.80
N SER A 94 -5.22 -1.65 -11.39
CA SER A 94 -3.84 -1.93 -11.86
C SER A 94 -3.25 -0.79 -12.71
N LEU A 95 -1.93 -0.57 -12.59
CA LEU A 95 -1.18 0.35 -13.45
C LEU A 95 -1.02 -0.16 -14.88
N THR A 96 -0.97 -1.47 -15.07
CA THR A 96 -0.63 -2.14 -16.34
C THR A 96 -1.80 -2.90 -16.96
N GLY A 97 -2.81 -3.24 -16.16
CA GLY A 97 -3.99 -3.98 -16.58
C GLY A 97 -5.22 -3.12 -16.90
N PRO A 98 -6.33 -3.75 -17.34
CA PRO A 98 -7.58 -3.04 -17.50
C PRO A 98 -8.09 -2.54 -16.13
N GLY A 99 -8.27 -1.23 -16.01
CA GLY A 99 -8.91 -0.64 -14.83
C GLY A 99 -10.44 -0.74 -14.89
N VAL A 100 -11.08 -0.26 -13.83
CA VAL A 100 -12.54 -0.14 -13.70
C VAL A 100 -12.95 1.31 -13.49
N SER A 101 -14.23 1.62 -13.77
CA SER A 101 -14.74 2.99 -13.79
C SER A 101 -15.01 3.59 -12.42
N THR A 102 -15.13 2.79 -11.36
CA THR A 102 -15.41 3.29 -10.01
C THR A 102 -14.44 2.71 -8.99
N TRP A 103 -14.09 3.54 -8.00
CA TRP A 103 -13.24 3.11 -6.91
C TRP A 103 -13.89 2.01 -6.07
N ARG A 104 -15.20 2.09 -5.82
CA ARG A 104 -15.95 1.02 -5.14
C ARG A 104 -15.71 -0.33 -5.82
N ALA A 105 -15.88 -0.41 -7.14
CA ALA A 105 -15.72 -1.68 -7.85
C ALA A 105 -14.29 -2.20 -7.74
N ALA A 106 -13.28 -1.32 -7.84
CA ALA A 106 -11.88 -1.69 -7.68
C ALA A 106 -11.59 -2.23 -6.28
N PHE A 107 -11.96 -1.48 -5.24
CA PHE A 107 -11.68 -1.85 -3.86
C PHE A 107 -12.42 -3.12 -3.41
N LEU A 108 -13.69 -3.27 -3.77
CA LEU A 108 -14.44 -4.49 -3.46
C LEU A 108 -13.82 -5.73 -4.12
N ARG A 109 -13.31 -5.58 -5.34
CA ARG A 109 -12.57 -6.64 -6.02
C ARG A 109 -11.27 -6.99 -5.29
N MET A 110 -10.47 -5.99 -4.90
CA MET A 110 -9.23 -6.21 -4.12
C MET A 110 -9.50 -6.95 -2.81
N VAL A 111 -10.56 -6.59 -2.10
CA VAL A 111 -10.96 -7.27 -0.86
C VAL A 111 -11.40 -8.71 -1.15
N GLU A 112 -12.25 -8.94 -2.14
CA GLU A 112 -12.75 -10.28 -2.45
C GLU A 112 -11.64 -11.21 -2.98
N GLU A 113 -10.72 -10.71 -3.80
CA GLU A 113 -9.55 -11.46 -4.27
C GLU A 113 -8.70 -11.92 -3.08
N LEU A 114 -8.42 -11.02 -2.13
CA LEU A 114 -7.67 -11.31 -0.91
C LEU A 114 -8.40 -12.31 0.01
N LEU A 115 -9.70 -12.12 0.23
CA LEU A 115 -10.50 -13.04 1.04
C LEU A 115 -10.56 -14.44 0.41
N GLY A 116 -10.77 -14.52 -0.90
CA GLY A 116 -10.76 -15.79 -1.63
C GLY A 116 -9.40 -16.49 -1.56
N ASP A 117 -8.30 -15.73 -1.55
CA ASP A 117 -6.96 -16.24 -1.30
C ASP A 117 -6.82 -16.83 0.12
N GLY A 118 -7.32 -16.12 1.13
CA GLY A 118 -7.39 -16.62 2.49
C GLY A 118 -8.20 -17.92 2.62
N GLU A 119 -9.37 -17.99 1.97
CA GLU A 119 -10.24 -19.18 1.96
C GLU A 119 -9.57 -20.37 1.28
N ARG A 120 -9.00 -20.17 0.08
CA ARG A 120 -8.26 -21.21 -0.65
C ARG A 120 -7.12 -21.80 0.17
N ARG A 121 -6.48 -20.97 0.99
CA ARG A 121 -5.34 -21.34 1.82
C ARG A 121 -5.72 -21.75 3.24
N GLY A 122 -7.01 -21.76 3.60
CA GLY A 122 -7.49 -22.17 4.92
C GLY A 122 -7.08 -21.24 6.07
N VAL A 123 -6.80 -19.96 5.79
CA VAL A 123 -6.46 -18.97 6.83
C VAL A 123 -7.69 -18.69 7.69
N VAL A 124 -7.54 -18.72 9.01
CA VAL A 124 -8.64 -18.44 9.95
C VAL A 124 -8.65 -16.96 10.31
N LEU A 125 -9.74 -16.26 10.02
CA LEU A 125 -9.93 -14.87 10.42
C LEU A 125 -10.66 -14.77 11.77
N PRO A 126 -10.26 -13.85 12.67
CA PRO A 126 -10.92 -13.63 13.97
C PRO A 126 -12.44 -13.45 13.95
N HIS A 127 -12.99 -12.88 12.88
CA HIS A 127 -14.43 -12.63 12.71
C HIS A 127 -15.09 -13.56 11.67
N GLY A 128 -14.31 -14.42 11.01
CA GLY A 128 -14.79 -15.19 9.85
C GLY A 128 -14.99 -14.33 8.59
N TYR A 129 -14.99 -14.98 7.42
CA TYR A 129 -15.04 -14.29 6.13
C TYR A 129 -16.38 -13.58 5.89
N ASP A 130 -17.50 -14.19 6.26
CA ASP A 130 -18.83 -13.62 6.03
C ASP A 130 -19.04 -12.30 6.78
N VAL A 131 -18.56 -12.21 8.03
CA VAL A 131 -18.64 -10.97 8.81
C VAL A 131 -17.81 -9.87 8.16
N ILE A 132 -16.64 -10.19 7.62
CA ILE A 132 -15.79 -9.22 6.92
C ILE A 132 -16.47 -8.73 5.65
N ARG A 133 -17.05 -9.62 4.85
CA ARG A 133 -17.84 -9.25 3.66
C ARG A 133 -19.02 -8.35 4.03
N ASP A 134 -19.76 -8.68 5.09
CA ASP A 134 -20.88 -7.88 5.59
C ASP A 134 -20.46 -6.48 6.05
N VAL A 135 -19.33 -6.38 6.78
CA VAL A 135 -18.76 -5.09 7.20
C VAL A 135 -18.41 -4.25 5.99
N VAL A 136 -17.68 -4.82 5.02
CA VAL A 136 -17.24 -4.08 3.82
C VAL A 136 -18.45 -3.64 3.01
N ALA A 137 -19.44 -4.51 2.81
CA ALA A 137 -20.67 -4.18 2.08
C ALA A 137 -21.48 -3.08 2.76
N ALA A 138 -21.58 -3.09 4.10
CA ALA A 138 -22.33 -2.11 4.87
C ALA A 138 -21.79 -0.67 4.77
N HIS A 139 -20.49 -0.52 4.46
CA HIS A 139 -19.80 0.78 4.38
C HIS A 139 -19.29 1.10 2.97
N ALA A 140 -19.62 0.26 1.98
CA ALA A 140 -19.17 0.43 0.61
C ALA A 140 -19.71 1.74 -0.01
N ASP A 141 -20.85 2.25 0.48
CA ASP A 141 -21.45 3.54 0.11
C ASP A 141 -20.42 4.69 0.12
N SER A 142 -19.58 4.74 1.16
CA SER A 142 -18.52 5.74 1.35
C SER A 142 -17.47 5.81 0.24
N LEU A 143 -17.27 4.72 -0.53
CA LEU A 143 -16.29 4.61 -1.60
C LEU A 143 -16.69 5.38 -2.87
N ASP A 144 -17.99 5.71 -3.06
CA ASP A 144 -18.46 6.43 -4.26
C ASP A 144 -18.00 7.90 -4.30
N GLU A 145 -17.58 8.48 -3.18
CA GLU A 145 -17.04 9.84 -3.17
C GLU A 145 -15.70 9.97 -3.92
N VAL A 146 -15.02 8.84 -4.14
CA VAL A 146 -13.75 8.80 -4.86
C VAL A 146 -14.04 8.70 -6.36
N THR A 147 -13.88 9.82 -7.04
CA THR A 147 -14.25 9.98 -8.46
C THR A 147 -13.05 10.12 -9.39
N GLU A 148 -11.86 10.29 -8.85
CA GLU A 148 -10.64 10.47 -9.65
C GLU A 148 -9.57 9.43 -9.27
N PRO A 149 -9.12 8.58 -10.21
CA PRO A 149 -8.04 7.64 -9.99
C PRO A 149 -6.71 8.37 -9.85
N ARG A 150 -6.06 8.21 -8.68
CA ARG A 150 -4.74 8.77 -8.40
C ARG A 150 -3.74 7.65 -8.16
N PHE A 151 -2.49 7.83 -8.57
CA PHE A 151 -1.43 6.88 -8.25
C PHE A 151 -1.31 6.77 -6.73
N VAL A 152 -1.38 5.55 -6.19
CA VAL A 152 -1.27 5.22 -4.77
C VAL A 152 -0.05 4.32 -4.59
N GLU A 153 0.90 4.76 -3.77
CA GLU A 153 2.08 3.98 -3.37
C GLU A 153 1.75 3.20 -2.08
N TRP A 154 0.88 2.21 -2.22
CA TRP A 154 0.23 1.57 -1.07
C TRP A 154 1.21 1.03 -0.03
N ASP A 155 2.36 0.51 -0.46
CA ASP A 155 3.39 -0.04 0.43
C ASP A 155 4.49 0.97 0.81
N LEU A 156 4.16 2.26 0.88
CA LEU A 156 5.09 3.28 1.37
C LEU A 156 5.15 3.35 2.90
N TRP A 157 5.77 2.35 3.51
CA TRP A 157 6.14 2.33 4.94
C TRP A 157 7.65 2.58 5.10
N PRO A 158 8.16 2.84 6.33
CA PRO A 158 9.59 3.09 6.55
C PRO A 158 10.54 2.04 5.95
N GLY A 159 10.08 0.79 5.81
CA GLY A 159 10.86 -0.29 5.20
C GLY A 159 11.17 -0.10 3.72
N ASN A 160 10.40 0.74 3.02
CA ASN A 160 10.57 1.00 1.58
C ASN A 160 11.18 2.39 1.31
N CYS A 161 11.83 2.97 2.32
CA CYS A 161 12.45 4.29 2.28
C CYS A 161 13.94 4.22 2.58
N MET A 162 14.76 4.65 1.62
CA MET A 162 16.21 4.75 1.78
C MET A 162 16.59 6.15 2.24
N VAL A 163 17.46 6.26 3.25
CA VAL A 163 17.82 7.51 3.91
C VAL A 163 19.32 7.69 4.05
N ARG A 164 19.77 8.94 3.88
CA ARG A 164 21.17 9.34 4.04
C ARG A 164 21.23 10.80 4.42
N ASP A 165 22.12 11.14 5.37
CA ASP A 165 22.33 12.52 5.85
C ASP A 165 21.04 13.25 6.25
N GLY A 166 20.13 12.53 6.94
CA GLY A 166 18.86 13.10 7.42
C GLY A 166 17.81 13.33 6.34
N ARG A 167 17.94 12.71 5.16
CA ARG A 167 17.02 12.88 4.02
C ARG A 167 16.61 11.54 3.43
N ILE A 168 15.41 11.49 2.88
CA ILE A 168 14.96 10.39 2.02
C ILE A 168 15.64 10.57 0.66
N VAL A 169 16.36 9.55 0.22
CA VAL A 169 17.16 9.56 -1.01
C VAL A 169 16.69 8.56 -2.05
N ALA A 170 15.82 7.61 -1.69
CA ALA A 170 15.06 6.81 -2.64
C ALA A 170 13.80 6.22 -1.97
N ILE A 171 12.73 6.09 -2.75
CA ILE A 171 11.64 5.15 -2.50
C ILE A 171 11.89 3.91 -3.36
N ILE A 172 11.64 2.74 -2.80
CA ILE A 172 11.86 1.43 -3.45
C ILE A 172 10.60 0.57 -3.30
N ASP A 173 10.57 -0.57 -3.99
CA ASP A 173 9.50 -1.58 -3.91
C ASP A 173 8.12 -1.02 -4.26
N HIS A 174 7.91 -0.84 -5.58
CA HIS A 174 6.71 -0.22 -6.14
C HIS A 174 5.70 -1.23 -6.71
N GLU A 175 5.89 -2.52 -6.44
CA GLU A 175 5.10 -3.60 -7.07
C GLU A 175 3.60 -3.53 -6.73
N ARG A 176 3.27 -2.89 -5.60
CA ARG A 176 1.90 -2.73 -5.09
C ARG A 176 1.25 -1.41 -5.47
N ALA A 177 1.89 -0.60 -6.31
CA ALA A 177 1.30 0.66 -6.75
C ALA A 177 0.09 0.43 -7.67
N PHE A 178 -0.93 1.27 -7.53
CA PHE A 178 -2.15 1.21 -8.35
C PHE A 178 -2.82 2.58 -8.45
N TYR A 179 -3.84 2.69 -9.29
CA TYR A 179 -4.69 3.88 -9.35
C TYR A 179 -5.91 3.75 -8.42
N GLY A 180 -5.99 4.57 -7.38
CA GLY A 180 -6.98 4.46 -6.31
C GLY A 180 -7.30 5.75 -5.57
N ASP A 181 -7.86 5.60 -4.37
CA ASP A 181 -8.04 6.69 -3.42
C ASP A 181 -6.72 7.00 -2.70
N PRO A 182 -6.17 8.23 -2.80
CA PRO A 182 -5.00 8.65 -2.02
C PRO A 182 -5.14 8.46 -0.51
N LEU A 183 -6.37 8.41 0.01
CA LEU A 183 -6.58 8.14 1.43
C LEU A 183 -6.18 6.71 1.81
N MET A 184 -5.93 5.81 0.85
CA MET A 184 -5.48 4.45 1.07
C MET A 184 -3.98 4.39 1.45
N GLU A 185 -3.16 5.37 1.10
CA GLU A 185 -1.73 5.45 1.48
C GLU A 185 -1.41 5.06 2.93
N PHE A 186 -0.37 4.25 3.15
CA PHE A 186 -0.01 3.71 4.46
C PHE A 186 0.20 4.81 5.52
N GLY A 187 0.77 5.95 5.14
CA GLY A 187 1.02 7.08 6.04
C GLY A 187 -0.23 7.64 6.74
N PHE A 188 -1.44 7.34 6.24
CA PHE A 188 -2.69 7.71 6.90
C PHE A 188 -3.21 6.65 7.89
N ALA A 189 -2.66 5.44 7.95
CA ALA A 189 -3.19 4.35 8.78
C ALA A 189 -3.30 4.74 10.26
N GLY A 190 -2.30 5.47 10.78
CA GLY A 190 -2.23 6.01 12.14
C GLY A 190 -3.37 6.95 12.54
N SER A 191 -4.11 7.52 11.57
CA SER A 191 -5.20 8.46 11.84
C SER A 191 -6.46 7.81 12.42
N GLU A 192 -6.67 6.52 12.16
CA GLU A 192 -7.80 5.73 12.67
C GLU A 192 -7.36 4.57 13.57
N SER A 193 -6.05 4.29 13.68
CA SER A 193 -5.51 3.35 14.67
C SER A 193 -4.08 3.72 15.04
N SER A 194 -3.87 4.12 16.30
CA SER A 194 -2.55 4.51 16.82
C SER A 194 -1.53 3.36 16.82
N ALA A 195 -1.98 2.12 16.61
CA ALA A 195 -1.10 0.97 16.48
C ALA A 195 -0.20 1.04 15.24
N TYR A 196 -0.60 1.80 14.21
CA TYR A 196 0.23 2.10 13.04
C TYR A 196 1.08 3.37 13.21
N GLY A 197 1.17 3.90 14.43
CA GLY A 197 1.95 5.10 14.75
C GLY A 197 1.14 6.41 14.67
N ASP A 198 1.84 7.53 14.78
CA ASP A 198 1.27 8.87 14.76
C ASP A 198 1.31 9.46 13.33
N ALA A 199 0.16 9.58 12.70
CA ALA A 199 0.03 10.14 11.34
C ALA A 199 0.07 11.68 11.29
N THR A 200 0.24 12.38 12.42
CA THR A 200 0.05 13.84 12.50
C THR A 200 1.05 14.61 11.64
N ALA A 201 2.34 14.30 11.73
CA ALA A 201 3.39 14.97 10.96
C ALA A 201 3.22 14.71 9.45
N PHE A 202 3.00 13.45 9.08
CA PHE A 202 2.69 13.03 7.72
C PHE A 202 1.48 13.76 7.14
N THR A 203 0.34 13.72 7.84
CA THR A 203 -0.93 14.31 7.38
C THR A 203 -0.81 15.82 7.18
N ARG A 204 -0.07 16.50 8.08
CA ARG A 204 0.21 17.94 7.97
C ARG A 204 1.02 18.25 6.72
N ALA A 205 2.13 17.55 6.48
CA ALA A 205 3.00 17.79 5.33
C ALA A 205 2.36 17.40 3.99
N TYR A 206 1.54 16.34 3.99
CA TYR A 206 0.68 16.02 2.86
C TYR A 206 -0.31 17.17 2.54
N GLY A 207 -0.66 17.98 3.54
CA GLY A 207 -1.56 19.12 3.38
C GLY A 207 -3.04 18.73 3.38
N ARG A 208 -3.41 17.63 4.06
CA ARG A 208 -4.82 17.29 4.27
C ARG A 208 -5.43 18.11 5.41
N ARG A 209 -6.70 18.46 5.23
CA ARG A 209 -7.59 18.92 6.30
C ARG A 209 -8.03 17.73 7.19
N PRO A 210 -8.63 18.00 8.37
CA PRO A 210 -9.27 16.95 9.15
C PRO A 210 -10.28 16.15 8.31
N PHE A 211 -10.26 14.83 8.46
CA PHE A 211 -11.11 13.93 7.69
C PHE A 211 -12.59 14.15 8.04
N THR A 212 -13.40 14.18 6.99
CA THR A 212 -14.85 14.06 7.10
C THR A 212 -15.26 12.68 7.63
N ALA A 213 -16.51 12.53 8.06
CA ALA A 213 -17.01 11.24 8.52
C ALA A 213 -16.87 10.13 7.47
N ALA A 214 -17.17 10.43 6.20
CA ALA A 214 -17.03 9.47 5.10
C ALA A 214 -15.55 9.11 4.82
N GLU A 215 -14.63 10.08 4.85
CA GLU A 215 -13.20 9.81 4.76
C GLU A 215 -12.71 8.90 5.91
N ARG A 216 -13.17 9.15 7.15
CA ARG A 216 -12.83 8.27 8.29
C ARG A 216 -13.34 6.84 8.07
N THR A 217 -14.57 6.68 7.57
CA THR A 217 -15.11 5.36 7.20
C THR A 217 -14.25 4.68 6.15
N ARG A 218 -13.88 5.37 5.06
CA ARG A 218 -12.98 4.82 4.04
C ARG A 218 -11.61 4.44 4.62
N ARG A 219 -11.01 5.29 5.43
CA ARG A 219 -9.71 5.01 6.06
C ARG A 219 -9.78 3.78 6.98
N ARG A 220 -10.90 3.55 7.66
CA ARG A 220 -11.15 2.31 8.42
C ARG A 220 -11.27 1.10 7.49
N LEU A 221 -12.00 1.19 6.38
CA LEU A 221 -12.04 0.10 5.38
C LEU A 221 -10.63 -0.24 4.87
N TYR A 222 -9.79 0.76 4.62
CA TYR A 222 -8.41 0.54 4.18
C TYR A 222 -7.53 -0.06 5.29
N ASN A 223 -7.72 0.32 6.56
CA ASN A 223 -7.03 -0.33 7.68
C ASN A 223 -7.50 -1.78 7.89
N LEU A 224 -8.77 -2.07 7.62
CA LEU A 224 -9.30 -3.43 7.62
C LEU A 224 -8.63 -4.25 6.51
N HIS A 225 -8.53 -3.71 5.30
CA HIS A 225 -7.84 -4.36 4.19
C HIS A 225 -6.35 -4.60 4.51
N LEU A 226 -5.66 -3.62 5.08
CA LEU A 226 -4.27 -3.79 5.54
C LEU A 226 -4.12 -4.91 6.58
N ALA A 227 -5.01 -4.97 7.57
CA ALA A 227 -4.99 -6.04 8.57
C ALA A 227 -5.26 -7.42 7.94
N LEU A 228 -6.14 -7.51 6.94
CA LEU A 228 -6.38 -8.75 6.19
C LEU A 228 -5.14 -9.19 5.42
N ILE A 229 -4.47 -8.28 4.72
CA ILE A 229 -3.19 -8.55 4.02
C ILE A 229 -2.19 -9.12 5.02
N GLN A 230 -2.02 -8.44 6.16
CA GLN A 230 -1.08 -8.86 7.19
C GLN A 230 -1.45 -10.20 7.84
N ILE A 231 -2.72 -10.61 7.87
CA ILE A 231 -3.10 -11.93 8.38
C ILE A 231 -2.88 -13.01 7.31
N ILE A 232 -3.34 -12.75 6.10
CA ILE A 232 -3.41 -13.72 5.01
C ILE A 232 -2.03 -13.95 4.41
N GLU A 233 -1.19 -12.94 4.28
CA GLU A 233 0.15 -13.07 3.68
C GLU A 233 1.23 -13.46 4.72
N THR A 234 1.11 -13.04 5.99
CA THR A 234 2.12 -13.36 7.03
C THR A 234 2.18 -14.84 7.39
N ASN A 235 1.08 -15.58 7.22
CA ASN A 235 1.04 -17.04 7.48
C ASN A 235 2.02 -17.83 6.59
N PHE A 236 2.66 -17.18 5.60
CA PHE A 236 3.52 -17.83 4.62
C PHE A 236 4.99 -17.38 4.65
N ARG A 237 5.35 -16.37 5.44
CA ARG A 237 6.73 -15.86 5.53
C ARG A 237 7.67 -16.68 6.46
N ALA A 238 7.27 -17.90 6.84
CA ALA A 238 8.05 -18.80 7.72
C ALA A 238 8.54 -18.13 9.02
N HIS A 239 7.76 -17.20 9.58
CA HIS A 239 8.10 -16.55 10.84
C HIS A 239 8.13 -17.57 11.97
N THR A 240 9.16 -17.47 12.81
CA THR A 240 9.39 -18.39 13.94
C THR A 240 8.49 -18.11 15.14
N ASN A 241 7.72 -17.01 15.12
CA ASN A 241 6.77 -16.63 16.17
C ASN A 241 5.42 -16.13 15.60
N THR A 242 4.39 -16.09 16.44
CA THR A 242 3.02 -15.68 16.08
C THR A 242 2.74 -14.20 16.31
N GLU A 243 3.73 -13.40 16.72
CA GLU A 243 3.53 -12.03 17.19
C GLU A 243 2.92 -11.13 16.12
N GLN A 244 3.41 -11.20 14.89
CA GLN A 244 2.88 -10.41 13.78
C GLN A 244 1.44 -10.82 13.42
N TYR A 245 1.14 -12.12 13.45
CA TYR A 245 -0.22 -12.63 13.20
C TYR A 245 -1.19 -12.18 14.29
N GLU A 246 -0.81 -12.30 15.56
CA GLU A 246 -1.62 -11.89 16.71
C GLU A 246 -1.86 -10.38 16.72
N TRP A 247 -0.82 -9.61 16.39
CA TRP A 247 -0.91 -8.16 16.23
C TRP A 247 -1.87 -7.78 15.10
N ALA A 248 -1.77 -8.40 13.93
CA ALA A 248 -2.67 -8.14 12.80
C ALA A 248 -4.12 -8.55 13.11
N CYS A 249 -4.32 -9.68 13.81
CA CYS A 249 -5.63 -10.07 14.32
C CYS A 249 -6.22 -9.04 15.29
N ALA A 250 -5.40 -8.41 16.13
CA ALA A 250 -5.84 -7.33 17.00
C ALA A 250 -6.25 -6.08 16.20
N ARG A 251 -5.50 -5.73 15.14
CA ARG A 251 -5.87 -4.63 14.22
C ARG A 251 -7.17 -4.89 13.48
N LEU A 252 -7.41 -6.13 13.06
CA LEU A 252 -8.67 -6.51 12.43
C LEU A 252 -9.84 -6.33 13.39
N ARG A 253 -9.73 -6.83 14.63
CA ARG A 253 -10.77 -6.67 15.67
C ARG A 253 -11.08 -5.21 15.98
N GLU A 254 -10.03 -4.41 16.15
CA GLU A 254 -10.15 -2.96 16.39
C GLU A 254 -10.91 -2.28 15.25
N THR A 255 -10.54 -2.59 14.00
CA THR A 255 -11.14 -1.92 12.84
C THR A 255 -12.58 -2.34 12.59
N VAL A 256 -12.92 -3.63 12.80
CA VAL A 256 -14.30 -4.13 12.74
C VAL A 256 -15.17 -3.42 13.80
N ALA A 257 -14.66 -3.26 15.02
CA ALA A 257 -15.36 -2.52 16.08
C ALA A 257 -15.58 -1.05 15.71
N LEU A 258 -14.58 -0.38 15.11
CA LEU A 258 -14.69 0.99 14.63
C LEU A 258 -15.68 1.16 13.47
N LEU A 259 -16.00 0.07 12.76
CA LEU A 259 -17.02 0.00 11.71
C LEU A 259 -18.38 -0.48 12.26
N GLY A 260 -18.54 -0.58 13.59
CA GLY A 260 -19.83 -0.81 14.24
C GLY A 260 -20.29 -2.26 14.28
N ARG A 261 -19.37 -3.22 14.26
CA ARG A 261 -19.64 -4.66 14.43
C ARG A 261 -18.86 -5.27 15.58
#